data_AF-A0A971FQP3-F1
#
_entry.id   AF-A0A971FQP3-F1
#
_cell.length_a   1.000
_cell.length_b   1.000
_cell.length_c   1.000
_cell.angle_alpha   90.00
_cell.angle_beta   90.00
_cell.angle_gamma   90.00
#
_symmetry.space_group_name_H-M   'P 1'
#
loop_
_entity.id
_entity.type
_entity.pdbx_description
1 polymer ?
#
loop_
_entity_poly.entity_id
_entity_poly.type
_entity_poly.pdbx_seq_one_letter_code
_entity_poly.pdbx_strand_id
1 'polypeptide(L)'
;MGKLSRKHVDYFDMFEKGISISHAAAIKLQTSFSDGVIDKAELKQVKDLEHEGDRHFHESLQVIDDAFITPIDRTDIVNILRSIENITDSIEKIADHIYMMRIDNANEHMRKFVDL
;
A
#
# COMPACT_ATOMS: atom_id res chain seq x y z
N MET A 1 -2.79 -29.42 31.19
CA MET A 1 -1.79 -28.48 30.66
C MET A 1 -1.95 -28.42 29.14
N GLY A 2 -2.60 -27.38 28.63
CA GLY A 2 -2.77 -27.20 27.18
C GLY A 2 -1.47 -26.73 26.55
N LYS A 3 -1.01 -27.41 25.50
CA LYS A 3 0.12 -26.94 24.68
C LYS A 3 -0.27 -25.59 24.07
N LEU A 4 0.36 -24.51 24.54
CA LEU A 4 0.35 -23.22 23.85
C LEU A 4 1.12 -23.39 22.53
N SER A 5 0.40 -23.75 21.47
CA SER A 5 0.92 -23.68 20.11
C SER A 5 1.02 -22.19 19.75
N ARG A 6 2.23 -21.63 19.81
CA ARG A 6 2.47 -20.27 19.32
C ARG A 6 2.35 -20.33 17.80
N LYS A 7 1.36 -19.66 17.22
CA LYS A 7 1.26 -19.52 15.75
C LYS A 7 2.61 -19.00 15.25
N HIS A 8 3.19 -19.70 14.28
CA HIS A 8 4.39 -19.22 13.60
C HIS A 8 4.00 -17.95 12.83
N VAL A 9 4.72 -16.85 13.09
CA VAL A 9 4.55 -15.60 12.32
C VAL A 9 5.29 -15.77 11.01
N ASP A 10 4.60 -15.57 9.89
CA ASP A 10 5.22 -15.54 8.57
C ASP A 10 5.51 -14.10 8.16
N TYR A 11 6.75 -13.67 8.35
CA TYR A 11 7.16 -12.29 8.05
C TYR A 11 7.21 -12.02 6.54
N PHE A 12 7.42 -13.05 5.71
CA PHE A 12 7.49 -12.87 4.27
C PHE A 12 6.09 -12.62 3.71
N ASP A 13 5.10 -13.38 4.18
CA ASP A 13 3.68 -13.16 3.86
C ASP A 13 3.22 -11.73 4.24
N MET A 14 3.72 -11.18 5.36
CA MET A 14 3.45 -9.79 5.74
C MET A 14 3.99 -8.79 4.70
N PHE A 15 5.17 -9.04 4.13
CA PHE A 15 5.70 -8.20 3.05
C PHE A 15 4.92 -8.39 1.75
N GLU A 16 4.62 -9.63 1.38
CA GLU A 16 3.84 -9.96 0.17
C GLU A 16 2.45 -9.33 0.19
N LYS A 17 1.77 -9.39 1.34
CA LYS A 17 0.48 -8.72 1.51
C LYS A 17 0.60 -7.21 1.36
N GLY A 18 1.59 -6.59 2.00
CA GLY A 18 1.83 -5.15 1.88
C GLY A 18 2.08 -4.73 0.42
N ILE A 19 2.96 -5.42 -0.30
CA ILE A 19 3.26 -5.06 -1.69
C ILE A 19 2.10 -5.35 -2.64
N SER A 20 1.26 -6.35 -2.33
CA SER A 20 0.05 -6.62 -3.11
C SER A 20 -0.95 -5.47 -3.04
N ILE A 21 -1.07 -4.82 -1.87
CA ILE A 21 -1.90 -3.62 -1.68
C ILE A 21 -1.33 -2.46 -2.50
N SER A 22 -0.01 -2.22 -2.42
CA SER A 22 0.65 -1.16 -3.20
C SER A 22 0.48 -1.38 -4.71
N HIS A 23 0.61 -2.62 -5.17
CA HIS A 23 0.40 -2.98 -6.57
C HIS A 23 -1.05 -2.74 -6.99
N ALA A 24 -2.03 -3.14 -6.18
CA ALA A 24 -3.43 -2.86 -6.45
C ALA A 24 -3.70 -1.35 -6.54
N ALA A 25 -3.10 -0.54 -5.65
CA ALA A 25 -3.23 0.91 -5.67
C ALA A 25 -2.65 1.51 -6.96
N ALA A 26 -1.49 1.01 -7.41
CA ALA A 26 -0.88 1.43 -8.67
C ALA A 26 -1.77 1.12 -9.88
N ILE A 27 -2.35 -0.09 -9.95
CA ILE A 27 -3.29 -0.48 -11.01
C ILE A 27 -4.52 0.42 -11.01
N LYS A 28 -5.06 0.75 -9.83
CA LYS A 28 -6.21 1.65 -9.71
C LYS A 28 -5.88 3.07 -10.14
N LEU A 29 -4.71 3.57 -9.77
CA LEU A 29 -4.22 4.85 -10.25
C LEU A 29 -4.09 4.83 -11.77
N GLN A 30 -3.41 3.85 -12.37
CA GLN A 30 -3.26 3.74 -13.82
C GLN A 30 -4.62 3.70 -14.55
N THR A 31 -5.54 2.85 -14.07
CA THR A 31 -6.88 2.69 -14.65
C THR A 31 -7.64 4.02 -14.67
N SER A 32 -7.43 4.89 -13.67
CA SER A 32 -8.10 6.19 -13.61
C SER A 32 -7.73 7.16 -14.75
N PHE A 33 -6.70 6.88 -15.56
CA PHE A 33 -6.23 7.75 -16.65
C PHE A 33 -6.52 7.18 -18.06
N SER A 34 -7.13 5.99 -18.16
CA SER A 34 -7.27 5.20 -19.41
C SER A 34 -7.92 5.96 -20.58
N ASP A 35 -8.97 6.73 -20.30
CA ASP A 35 -9.86 7.30 -21.33
C ASP A 35 -9.72 8.81 -21.50
N GLY A 36 -8.63 9.40 -21.00
CA GLY A 36 -8.36 10.84 -21.08
C GLY A 36 -9.20 11.72 -20.16
N VAL A 37 -10.36 11.25 -19.70
CA VAL A 37 -11.09 11.79 -18.54
C VAL A 37 -10.67 11.00 -17.31
N ILE A 38 -10.43 11.70 -16.20
CA ILE A 38 -10.00 11.05 -14.96
C ILE A 38 -11.19 10.35 -14.29
N ASP A 39 -11.07 9.05 -14.06
CA ASP A 39 -12.06 8.29 -13.30
C ASP A 39 -11.88 8.50 -11.79
N LYS A 40 -12.74 9.33 -11.22
CA LYS A 40 -12.75 9.64 -9.78
C LYS A 40 -13.17 8.47 -8.90
N ALA A 41 -13.91 7.50 -9.43
CA ALA A 41 -14.26 6.30 -8.68
C ALA A 41 -13.03 5.42 -8.46
N GLU A 42 -12.18 5.28 -9.47
CA GLU A 42 -10.92 4.55 -9.35
C GLU A 42 -9.93 5.27 -8.42
N LEU A 43 -9.85 6.61 -8.46
CA LEU A 43 -9.06 7.37 -7.48
C LEU A 43 -9.55 7.18 -6.04
N LYS A 44 -10.86 7.02 -5.83
CA LYS A 44 -11.39 6.70 -4.50
C LYS A 44 -10.94 5.32 -4.03
N GLN A 45 -10.85 4.34 -4.94
CA GLN A 45 -10.32 3.01 -4.60
C GLN A 45 -8.86 3.05 -4.18
N VAL A 46 -8.05 3.96 -4.74
CA VAL A 46 -6.67 4.19 -4.26
C VAL A 46 -6.65 4.57 -2.78
N LYS A 47 -7.54 5.48 -2.36
CA LYS A 47 -7.66 5.89 -0.95
C LYS A 47 -8.14 4.75 -0.04
N ASP A 48 -9.06 3.92 -0.52
CA ASP A 48 -9.52 2.74 0.23
C ASP A 48 -8.37 1.73 0.45
N LEU A 49 -7.48 1.60 -0.54
CA LEU A 49 -6.29 0.74 -0.48
C LEU A 49 -5.17 1.32 0.40
N GLU A 50 -4.99 2.64 0.45
CA GLU A 50 -4.09 3.27 1.41
C GLU A 50 -4.51 2.95 2.84
N HIS A 51 -5.79 3.14 3.18
CA HIS A 51 -6.28 2.80 4.52
C HIS A 51 -6.10 1.29 4.82
N GLU A 52 -6.16 0.42 3.81
CA GLU A 52 -5.86 -1.01 3.96
C GLU A 52 -4.37 -1.26 4.23
N GLY A 53 -3.50 -0.58 3.50
CA GLY A 53 -2.04 -0.60 3.69
C GLY A 53 -1.66 -0.16 5.10
N ASP A 54 -2.22 0.94 5.58
CA ASP A 54 -2.03 1.47 6.94
C ASP A 54 -2.45 0.49 8.01
N ARG A 55 -3.66 -0.08 7.88
CA ARG A 55 -4.15 -1.10 8.81
C ARG A 55 -3.20 -2.29 8.83
N HIS A 56 -2.79 -2.78 7.67
CA HIS A 56 -1.85 -3.89 7.56
C HIS A 56 -0.49 -3.56 8.20
N PHE A 57 0.02 -2.35 7.99
CA PHE A 57 1.26 -1.88 8.62
C PHE A 57 1.13 -1.86 10.14
N HIS A 58 0.07 -1.27 10.69
CA HIS A 58 -0.16 -1.21 12.13
C HIS A 58 -0.35 -2.59 12.77
N GLU A 59 -1.14 -3.47 12.15
CA GLU A 59 -1.29 -4.86 12.59
C GLU A 59 0.05 -5.60 12.57
N SER A 60 0.86 -5.35 11.53
CA SER A 60 2.20 -5.93 11.41
C SER A 60 3.15 -5.47 12.52
N LEU A 61 3.11 -4.18 12.89
CA LEU A 61 3.89 -3.66 14.02
C LEU A 61 3.52 -4.37 15.33
N GLN A 62 2.23 -4.59 15.60
CA GLN A 62 1.78 -5.29 16.80
C GLN A 62 2.32 -6.72 16.85
N VAL A 63 2.24 -7.45 15.73
CA VAL A 63 2.76 -8.82 15.63
C VAL A 63 4.27 -8.86 15.86
N ILE A 64 5.00 -7.90 15.30
CA ILE A 64 6.44 -7.79 15.49
C ILE A 64 6.73 -7.51 16.96
N ASP A 65 6.11 -6.50 17.57
CA ASP A 65 6.30 -6.11 18.97
C ASP A 65 6.07 -7.27 19.95
N ASP A 66 5.09 -8.14 19.69
CA ASP A 66 4.81 -9.35 20.48
C ASP A 66 5.75 -10.54 20.21
N ALA A 67 6.57 -10.47 19.15
CA ALA A 67 7.48 -11.54 18.79
C ALA A 67 8.69 -11.60 19.74
N PHE A 68 8.91 -12.78 20.34
CA PHE A 68 10.05 -13.02 21.22
C PHE A 68 11.37 -13.19 20.46
N ILE A 69 11.33 -13.81 19.28
CA ILE A 69 12.47 -14.00 18.37
C ILE A 69 12.00 -13.60 16.96
N THR A 70 12.81 -12.80 16.28
CA THR A 70 12.65 -12.42 14.87
C THR A 70 13.72 -13.10 14.02
N PRO A 71 13.46 -13.39 12.73
CA PRO A 71 14.42 -14.07 11.85
C PRO A 71 15.63 -13.20 11.47
N ILE A 72 15.47 -11.89 11.51
CA ILE A 72 16.50 -10.86 11.31
C ILE A 72 16.31 -9.74 12.34
N ASP A 73 17.07 -8.66 12.25
CA ASP A 73 16.87 -7.48 13.12
C ASP A 73 15.44 -6.95 12.98
N ARG A 74 14.80 -6.70 14.12
CA ARG A 74 13.43 -6.18 14.19
C ARG A 74 13.27 -4.87 13.44
N THR A 75 14.26 -3.99 13.55
CA THR A 75 14.28 -2.68 12.91
C THR A 75 14.28 -2.83 11.40
N ASP A 76 14.99 -3.82 10.86
CA ASP A 76 15.01 -4.10 9.42
C ASP A 76 13.64 -4.54 8.91
N ILE A 77 12.96 -5.44 9.62
CA ILE A 77 11.59 -5.88 9.28
C ILE A 77 10.62 -4.69 9.24
N VAL A 78 10.68 -3.84 10.28
CA VAL A 78 9.84 -2.64 10.37
C VAL A 78 10.16 -1.65 9.25
N ASN A 79 11.45 -1.47 8.92
CA ASN A 79 11.87 -0.58 7.85
C ASN A 79 11.40 -1.08 6.48
N ILE A 80 11.41 -2.39 6.23
CA ILE A 80 10.87 -2.98 5.00
C ILE A 80 9.37 -2.71 4.90
N LEU A 81 8.60 -3.03 5.95
CA LEU A 81 7.15 -2.79 5.97
C LEU A 81 6.80 -1.32 5.76
N ARG A 82 7.53 -0.42 6.43
CA ARG A 82 7.34 1.01 6.26
C ARG A 82 7.70 1.47 4.84
N SER A 83 8.75 0.90 4.25
CA SER A 83 9.12 1.24 2.86
C SER A 83 8.04 0.80 1.88
N ILE A 84 7.37 -0.33 2.14
CA ILE A 84 6.24 -0.82 1.35
C ILE A 84 5.01 0.09 1.52
N GLU A 85 4.63 0.44 2.76
CA GLU A 85 3.50 1.34 3.02
C GLU A 85 3.71 2.72 2.37
N ASN A 86 4.94 3.26 2.41
CA ASN A 86 5.27 4.52 1.76
C ASN A 86 5.03 4.52 0.24
N ILE A 87 5.07 3.34 -0.42
CA ILE A 87 4.70 3.22 -1.85
C ILE A 87 3.22 3.52 -2.01
N THR A 88 2.36 2.87 -1.23
CA THR A 88 0.90 3.07 -1.27
C THR A 88 0.55 4.53 -0.96
N ASP A 89 1.15 5.11 0.08
CA ASP A 89 1.04 6.53 0.44
C ASP A 89 1.40 7.47 -0.72
N SER A 90 2.48 7.17 -1.42
CA SER A 90 2.96 8.00 -2.52
C SER A 90 1.97 7.96 -3.70
N ILE A 91 1.33 6.81 -3.93
CA ILE A 91 0.28 6.64 -4.93
C ILE A 91 -0.98 7.40 -4.52
N GLU A 92 -1.39 7.32 -3.26
CA GLU A 92 -2.54 8.06 -2.72
C GLU A 92 -2.36 9.56 -2.83
N LYS A 93 -1.16 10.06 -2.51
CA LYS A 93 -0.83 11.49 -2.65
C LYS A 93 -1.05 12.00 -4.07
N ILE A 94 -0.84 11.18 -5.11
CA ILE A 94 -1.13 11.57 -6.50
C ILE A 94 -2.64 11.74 -6.69
N ALA A 95 -3.45 10.79 -6.21
CA ALA A 95 -4.91 10.85 -6.26
C ALA A 95 -5.46 12.08 -5.51
N ASP A 96 -4.93 12.36 -4.32
CA ASP A 96 -5.29 13.51 -3.51
C ASP A 96 -4.96 14.83 -4.22
N HIS A 97 -3.79 14.94 -4.88
CA HIS A 97 -3.42 16.12 -5.66
C HIS A 97 -4.36 16.36 -6.86
N ILE A 98 -4.75 15.29 -7.56
CA ILE A 98 -5.72 15.39 -8.67
C ILE A 98 -7.05 15.94 -8.18
N TYR A 99 -7.52 15.44 -7.03
CA TYR A 99 -8.76 15.91 -6.41
C TYR A 99 -8.68 17.36 -5.95
N MET A 100 -7.62 17.72 -5.20
CA MET A 100 -7.40 19.07 -4.67
C MET A 100 -7.28 20.12 -5.78
N MET A 101 -6.57 19.80 -6.87
CA MET A 101 -6.37 20.70 -8.01
C MET A 101 -7.55 20.69 -9.00
N ARG A 102 -8.58 19.87 -8.77
CA ARG A 102 -9.75 19.72 -9.66
C ARG A 102 -9.35 19.37 -11.10
N ILE A 103 -8.41 18.45 -11.26
CA ILE A 103 -8.04 17.95 -12.58
C ILE A 103 -9.09 16.94 -13.03
N ASP A 104 -9.76 17.22 -14.14
CA ASP A 104 -10.80 16.35 -14.70
C ASP A 104 -10.33 15.58 -15.94
N ASN A 105 -9.24 16.02 -16.59
CA ASN A 105 -8.73 15.42 -17.82
C ASN A 105 -7.23 15.12 -17.69
N ALA A 106 -6.84 13.93 -18.14
CA ALA A 106 -5.45 13.51 -18.26
C ALA A 106 -4.86 13.98 -19.59
N ASN A 107 -3.73 14.68 -19.55
CA ASN A 107 -2.93 14.94 -20.75
C ASN A 107 -2.01 13.75 -21.08
N GLU A 108 -1.27 13.84 -22.18
CA GLU A 108 -0.35 12.77 -22.61
C GLU A 108 0.76 12.48 -21.60
N HIS A 109 1.31 13.50 -20.94
CA HIS A 109 2.38 13.34 -19.95
C HIS A 109 1.89 12.59 -18.71
N MET A 110 0.67 12.88 -18.27
CA MET A 110 0.04 12.21 -17.13
C MET A 110 -0.23 10.73 -17.42
N ARG A 111 -0.74 10.41 -18.61
CA ARG A 111 -0.92 9.00 -19.03
C ARG A 111 0.41 8.26 -19.09
N LYS A 112 1.43 8.86 -19.72
CA LYS A 112 2.78 8.28 -19.76
C LYS A 112 3.38 8.05 -18.38
N PHE A 113 3.11 8.93 -17.41
CA PHE A 113 3.64 8.80 -16.06
C PHE A 113 3.07 7.58 -15.33
N VAL A 114 1.78 7.28 -15.49
CA VAL A 114 1.13 6.13 -14.82
C VAL A 114 1.34 4.79 -15.56
N ASP A 115 1.96 4.82 -16.75
CA ASP A 115 2.31 3.64 -17.56
C ASP A 115 3.76 3.15 -17.36
N LEU A 116 4.56 3.85 -16.54
CA LEU A 116 5.96 3.50 -16.23
C LEU A 116 6.08 2.27 -15.32
#